data_AF-A0A0K9GYS9-F1
#
_entry.id   AF-A0A0K9GYS9-F1
#
_cell.length_a   1.000
_cell.length_b   1.000
_cell.length_c   1.000
_cell.angle_alpha   90.00
_cell.angle_beta   90.00
_cell.angle_gamma   90.00
#
_symmetry.space_group_name_H-M   'P 1'
#
loop_
_entity.id
_entity.type
_entity.pdbx_description
1 polymer ?
#
loop_
_entity_poly.entity_id
_entity_poly.type
_entity_poly.pdbx_seq_one_letter_code
_entity_poly.pdbx_strand_id
1 'polypeptide(L)'
;MFHKFIRLLDIIALFFSIIAVYAIFNSVSMNIVNILFIVISPTLLLLSKFKGNRTLLFFAYVCSSIFFLSILYNSFFTTQYDFFHSGLLAVGISLLAIIFSTIAAFIGFGTSTLTIVWLTLHGLVAYEALQLGDSSGFLDSFWSPKTIETAISKDYAFLLMFVWIGLFLDKYQRAIVREYISR
;
A
#
# COMPACT_ATOMS: atom_id res chain seq x y z
N MET A 1 -20.43 4.11 -12.91
CA MET A 1 -20.28 4.89 -11.66
C MET A 1 -19.18 4.34 -10.75
N PHE A 2 -19.12 3.03 -10.51
CA PHE A 2 -18.13 2.38 -9.64
C PHE A 2 -16.65 2.67 -10.00
N HIS A 3 -16.32 2.68 -11.29
CA HIS A 3 -14.96 3.00 -11.73
C HIS A 3 -14.56 4.46 -11.44
N LYS A 4 -15.52 5.40 -11.39
CA LYS A 4 -15.27 6.78 -10.96
C LYS A 4 -15.03 6.83 -9.44
N PHE A 5 -15.78 6.05 -8.67
CA PHE A 5 -15.60 5.94 -7.21
C PHE A 5 -14.23 5.35 -6.84
N ILE A 6 -13.81 4.26 -7.50
CA ILE A 6 -12.48 3.67 -7.26
C ILE A 6 -11.36 4.65 -7.61
N ARG A 7 -11.49 5.43 -8.70
CA ARG A 7 -10.52 6.48 -9.05
C ARG A 7 -10.48 7.60 -8.01
N LEU A 8 -11.63 7.97 -7.43
CA LEU A 8 -11.67 8.93 -6.33
C LEU A 8 -10.92 8.39 -5.10
N LEU A 9 -11.10 7.10 -4.77
CA LEU A 9 -10.36 6.45 -3.69
C LEU A 9 -8.84 6.46 -3.93
N ASP A 10 -8.38 6.28 -5.18
CA ASP A 10 -6.94 6.43 -5.49
C ASP A 10 -6.43 7.85 -5.32
N ILE A 11 -7.23 8.86 -5.69
CA ILE A 11 -6.87 10.27 -5.49
C ILE A 11 -6.74 10.55 -3.99
N ILE A 12 -7.66 10.02 -3.18
CA ILE A 12 -7.60 10.12 -1.72
C ILE A 12 -6.35 9.40 -1.19
N ALA A 13 -6.04 8.20 -1.67
CA ALA A 13 -4.85 7.46 -1.28
C ALA A 13 -3.56 8.22 -1.63
N LEU A 14 -3.50 8.83 -2.83
CA LEU A 14 -2.39 9.65 -3.26
C LEU A 14 -2.26 10.91 -2.40
N PHE A 15 -3.37 11.55 -2.04
CA PHE A 15 -3.38 12.70 -1.14
C PHE A 15 -2.81 12.34 0.24
N PHE A 16 -3.25 11.23 0.84
CA PHE A 16 -2.67 10.74 2.09
C PHE A 16 -1.19 10.38 1.97
N SER A 17 -0.76 9.82 0.84
CA SER A 17 0.66 9.58 0.56
C SER A 17 1.48 10.87 0.49
N ILE A 18 0.94 11.95 -0.05
CA ILE A 18 1.63 13.26 -0.05
C ILE A 18 1.78 13.79 1.38
N ILE A 19 0.73 13.68 2.21
CA ILE A 19 0.80 14.06 3.64
C ILE A 19 1.82 13.18 4.37
N ALA A 20 1.86 11.88 4.09
CA ALA A 20 2.81 10.94 4.67
C ALA A 20 4.26 11.33 4.32
N VAL A 21 4.53 11.69 3.07
CA VAL A 21 5.85 12.19 2.67
C VAL A 21 6.20 13.47 3.42
N TYR A 22 5.27 14.41 3.54
CA TYR A 22 5.51 15.62 4.31
C TYR A 22 5.83 15.33 5.78
N ALA A 23 5.11 14.40 6.41
CA ALA A 23 5.39 13.98 7.79
C ALA A 23 6.78 13.32 7.92
N ILE A 24 7.13 12.39 7.04
CA ILE A 24 8.45 11.74 7.04
C ILE A 24 9.56 12.76 6.80
N PHE A 25 9.34 13.75 5.92
CA PHE A 25 10.33 14.78 5.61
C PHE A 25 10.66 15.67 6.81
N ASN A 26 9.66 15.95 7.65
CA ASN A 26 9.85 16.73 8.87
C ASN A 26 10.30 15.86 10.07
N SER A 27 10.24 14.54 9.95
CA SER A 27 10.76 13.60 10.96
C SER A 27 12.28 13.43 10.83
N VAL A 28 12.95 13.13 11.95
CA VAL A 28 14.42 12.88 11.98
C VAL A 28 14.79 11.57 11.25
N SER A 29 13.83 10.66 11.05
CA SER A 29 14.03 9.35 10.44
C SER A 29 13.73 9.35 8.92
N MET A 30 14.48 10.16 8.16
CA MET A 30 14.34 10.19 6.70
C MET A 30 14.85 8.91 6.04
N ASN A 31 13.95 8.14 5.42
CA ASN A 31 14.30 7.08 4.47
C ASN A 31 13.75 7.41 3.07
N ILE A 32 14.63 7.90 2.20
CA ILE A 32 14.30 8.35 0.83
C ILE A 32 13.64 7.24 0.01
N VAL A 33 14.06 5.98 0.20
CA VAL A 33 13.51 4.85 -0.56
C VAL A 33 12.04 4.64 -0.22
N ASN A 34 11.68 4.69 1.06
CA ASN A 34 10.29 4.58 1.51
C ASN A 34 9.43 5.74 1.00
N ILE A 35 9.95 6.98 1.02
CA ILE A 35 9.28 8.16 0.47
C ILE A 35 8.95 7.97 -1.02
N LEU A 36 9.90 7.47 -1.80
CA LEU A 36 9.69 7.21 -3.22
C LEU A 36 8.58 6.19 -3.44
N PHE A 37 8.60 5.06 -2.72
CA PHE A 37 7.58 4.02 -2.87
C PHE A 37 6.19 4.48 -2.42
N ILE A 38 6.08 5.28 -1.36
CA ILE A 38 4.80 5.85 -0.85
C ILE A 38 4.08 6.67 -1.92
N VAL A 39 4.81 7.37 -2.80
CA VAL A 39 4.22 8.23 -3.83
C VAL A 39 4.10 7.51 -5.17
N ILE A 40 5.16 6.81 -5.59
CA ILE A 40 5.21 6.16 -6.91
C ILE A 40 4.12 5.11 -7.02
N SER A 41 3.91 4.32 -5.97
CA SER A 41 2.96 3.21 -6.00
C SER A 41 1.49 3.67 -6.21
N PRO A 42 0.92 4.58 -5.39
CA PRO A 42 -0.41 5.14 -5.61
C PRO A 42 -0.53 5.91 -6.93
N THR A 43 0.53 6.59 -7.36
CA THR A 43 0.55 7.29 -8.65
C THR A 43 0.42 6.31 -9.82
N LEU A 44 1.20 5.23 -9.81
CA LEU A 44 1.12 4.18 -10.83
C LEU A 44 -0.24 3.49 -10.82
N LEU A 45 -0.82 3.25 -9.63
CA LEU A 45 -2.18 2.72 -9.50
C LEU A 45 -3.20 3.61 -10.19
N LEU A 46 -3.19 4.91 -9.89
CA LEU A 46 -4.08 5.90 -10.50
C LEU A 46 -3.91 5.93 -12.02
N LEU A 47 -2.67 6.04 -12.51
CA LEU A 47 -2.35 6.09 -13.94
C LEU A 47 -2.77 4.80 -14.66
N SER A 48 -2.61 3.64 -14.03
CA SER A 48 -3.01 2.35 -14.60
C SER A 48 -4.53 2.30 -14.88
N LYS A 49 -5.35 2.94 -14.05
CA LYS A 49 -6.80 3.00 -14.20
C LYS A 49 -7.28 4.04 -15.21
N PHE A 50 -6.50 5.09 -15.45
CA PHE A 50 -6.79 6.07 -16.50
C PHE A 50 -6.42 5.55 -17.89
N LYS A 51 -5.26 4.90 -18.04
CA LYS A 51 -4.75 4.44 -19.34
C LYS A 51 -5.07 2.98 -19.66
N GLY A 52 -5.50 2.17 -18.68
CA GLY A 52 -5.79 0.74 -18.87
C GLY A 52 -4.55 -0.10 -19.22
N ASN A 53 -3.35 0.40 -18.95
CA ASN A 53 -2.10 -0.24 -19.37
C ASN A 53 -1.66 -1.32 -18.37
N ARG A 54 -1.53 -2.57 -18.84
CA ARG A 54 -1.07 -3.73 -18.06
C ARG A 54 0.33 -3.55 -17.49
N THR A 55 1.22 -2.86 -18.20
CA THR A 55 2.58 -2.58 -17.75
C THR A 55 2.59 -1.64 -16.55
N LEU A 56 1.74 -0.59 -16.56
CA LEU A 56 1.60 0.30 -15.40
C LEU A 56 1.04 -0.43 -14.19
N LEU A 57 0.09 -1.33 -14.42
CA LEU A 57 -0.47 -2.17 -13.37
C LEU A 57 0.60 -3.10 -12.78
N PHE A 58 1.41 -3.76 -13.62
CA PHE A 58 2.54 -4.57 -13.16
C PHE A 58 3.48 -3.78 -12.24
N PHE A 59 3.94 -2.60 -12.68
CA PHE A 59 4.82 -1.78 -11.84
C PHE A 59 4.15 -1.29 -10.56
N ALA A 60 2.87 -0.93 -10.61
CA ALA A 60 2.10 -0.57 -9.41
C ALA A 60 2.10 -1.69 -8.37
N TYR A 61 1.87 -2.95 -8.82
CA TYR A 61 1.90 -4.12 -7.95
C TYR A 61 3.30 -4.42 -7.42
N VAL A 62 4.34 -4.35 -8.26
CA VAL A 62 5.73 -4.58 -7.82
C VAL A 62 6.12 -3.56 -6.76
N CYS A 63 5.89 -2.27 -7.02
CA CYS A 63 6.23 -1.20 -6.09
C CYS A 63 5.44 -1.32 -4.78
N SER A 64 4.12 -1.54 -4.85
CA SER A 64 3.31 -1.78 -3.65
C SER A 64 3.80 -2.99 -2.87
N SER A 65 4.02 -4.12 -3.53
CA SER A 65 4.36 -5.38 -2.87
C SER A 65 5.70 -5.27 -2.18
N ILE A 66 6.73 -4.76 -2.86
CA ILE A 66 8.05 -4.55 -2.26
C ILE A 66 7.95 -3.62 -1.04
N PHE A 67 7.17 -2.54 -1.14
CA PHE A 67 6.99 -1.59 -0.06
C PHE A 67 6.23 -2.15 1.15
N PHE A 68 5.11 -2.84 0.93
CA PHE A 68 4.39 -3.50 2.01
C PHE A 68 5.27 -4.54 2.68
N LEU A 69 6.02 -5.30 1.89
CA LEU A 69 6.88 -6.36 2.41
C LEU A 69 8.08 -5.80 3.18
N SER A 70 8.62 -4.63 2.78
CA SER A 70 9.65 -3.94 3.56
C SER A 70 9.10 -3.44 4.90
N ILE A 71 7.88 -2.91 4.93
CA ILE A 71 7.19 -2.51 6.17
C ILE A 71 6.98 -3.73 7.08
N LEU A 72 6.44 -4.83 6.55
CA LEU A 72 6.22 -6.05 7.34
C LEU A 72 7.55 -6.61 7.86
N TYR A 73 8.57 -6.68 7.01
CA TYR A 73 9.88 -7.17 7.41
C TYR A 73 10.46 -6.32 8.56
N ASN A 74 10.50 -5.00 8.38
CA ASN A 74 11.05 -4.10 9.39
C ASN A 74 10.23 -4.10 10.70
N SER A 75 8.92 -4.40 10.64
CA SER A 75 8.05 -4.45 11.83
C SER A 75 8.13 -5.79 12.58
N PHE A 76 8.38 -6.90 11.88
CA PHE A 76 8.46 -8.23 12.51
C PHE A 76 9.88 -8.66 12.86
N PHE A 77 10.89 -8.15 12.14
CA PHE A 77 12.29 -8.48 12.37
C PHE A 77 12.98 -7.27 13.02
N THR A 78 13.29 -7.38 14.31
CA THR A 78 14.13 -6.43 15.05
C THR A 78 15.61 -6.63 14.70
N THR A 79 15.96 -6.50 13.43
CA THR A 79 17.35 -6.54 12.96
C THR A 79 17.93 -5.13 12.90
N GLN A 80 19.22 -4.96 13.22
CA GLN A 80 19.91 -3.67 13.05
C GLN A 80 19.95 -3.17 11.59
N TYR A 81 19.65 -4.05 10.63
CA TYR A 81 19.62 -3.74 9.21
C TYR A 81 18.18 -3.66 8.70
N ASP A 82 17.86 -2.55 8.03
CA ASP A 82 16.62 -2.37 7.27
C ASP A 82 16.50 -3.41 6.15
N PHE A 83 15.26 -3.71 5.72
CA PHE A 83 14.96 -4.61 4.60
C PHE A 83 15.88 -4.41 3.39
N PHE A 84 16.08 -3.17 2.96
CA PHE A 84 16.91 -2.82 1.79
C PHE A 84 18.42 -3.09 1.97
N HIS A 85 18.87 -3.31 3.21
CA HIS A 85 20.25 -3.62 3.57
C HIS A 85 20.45 -5.09 3.98
N SER A 86 19.38 -5.90 4.02
CA SER A 86 19.42 -7.32 4.46
C SER A 86 20.01 -8.30 3.42
N GLY A 87 20.66 -7.78 2.36
CA GLY A 87 21.44 -8.56 1.40
C GLY A 87 20.62 -9.61 0.62
N LEU A 88 21.04 -10.88 0.70
CA LEU A 88 20.46 -12.00 -0.07
C LEU A 88 18.96 -12.25 0.24
N LEU A 89 18.54 -12.00 1.48
CA LEU A 89 17.17 -12.22 1.90
C LEU A 89 16.22 -11.17 1.27
N ALA A 90 16.64 -9.90 1.22
CA ALA A 90 15.93 -8.84 0.49
C ALA A 90 15.73 -9.19 -0.99
N VAL A 91 16.76 -9.76 -1.63
CA VAL A 91 16.73 -10.17 -3.04
C VAL A 91 15.72 -11.29 -3.27
N GLY A 92 15.75 -12.34 -2.44
CA GLY A 92 14.81 -13.45 -2.54
C GLY A 92 13.35 -13.01 -2.35
N ILE A 93 13.12 -12.15 -1.36
CA ILE A 93 11.79 -11.57 -1.08
C ILE A 93 11.33 -10.67 -2.24
N SER A 94 12.22 -9.85 -2.81
CA SER A 94 11.90 -9.00 -3.97
C SER A 94 11.58 -9.81 -5.21
N LEU A 95 12.28 -10.94 -5.45
CA LEU A 95 11.98 -11.86 -6.54
C LEU A 95 10.58 -12.48 -6.40
N LEU A 96 10.20 -12.91 -5.20
CA LEU A 96 8.84 -13.39 -4.94
C LEU A 96 7.79 -12.31 -5.22
N ALA A 97 8.04 -11.07 -4.78
CA ALA A 97 7.15 -9.94 -5.07
C ALA A 97 6.98 -9.71 -6.58
N ILE A 98 8.05 -9.83 -7.37
CA ILE A 98 7.99 -9.73 -8.83
C ILE A 98 7.16 -10.87 -9.44
N ILE A 99 7.34 -12.12 -8.98
CA ILE A 99 6.59 -13.28 -9.44
C ILE A 99 5.09 -13.09 -9.17
N PHE A 100 4.71 -12.74 -7.95
CA PHE A 100 3.30 -12.51 -7.59
C PHE A 100 2.70 -11.32 -8.34
N SER A 101 3.47 -10.24 -8.54
CA SER A 101 3.02 -9.08 -9.31
C SER A 101 2.82 -9.41 -10.79
N THR A 102 3.65 -10.29 -11.34
CA THR A 102 3.48 -10.82 -12.71
C THR A 102 2.16 -11.60 -12.82
N ILE A 103 1.94 -12.55 -11.91
CA ILE A 103 0.68 -13.33 -11.85
C ILE A 103 -0.52 -12.40 -11.71
N ALA A 104 -0.45 -11.41 -10.81
CA ALA A 104 -1.50 -10.43 -10.60
C ALA A 104 -1.78 -9.63 -11.88
N ALA A 105 -0.73 -9.19 -12.60
CA ALA A 105 -0.89 -8.44 -13.83
C ALA A 105 -1.51 -9.27 -14.98
N PHE A 106 -1.16 -10.56 -15.09
CA PHE A 106 -1.69 -11.46 -16.12
C PHE A 106 -3.14 -11.88 -15.86
N ILE A 107 -3.47 -12.25 -14.61
CA ILE A 107 -4.85 -12.55 -14.19
C ILE A 107 -5.71 -11.26 -14.23
N GLY A 108 -5.03 -10.11 -14.31
CA GLY A 108 -5.64 -8.80 -14.25
C GLY A 108 -6.28 -8.58 -12.90
N PHE A 109 -5.63 -9.01 -11.81
CA PHE A 109 -6.10 -8.88 -10.44
C PHE A 109 -6.48 -7.43 -10.12
N GLY A 110 -7.49 -7.27 -9.27
CA GLY A 110 -8.17 -6.01 -9.05
C GLY A 110 -7.29 -4.89 -8.52
N THR A 111 -7.07 -3.86 -9.34
CA THR A 111 -6.45 -2.61 -8.88
C THR A 111 -7.24 -1.95 -7.75
N SER A 112 -8.53 -2.30 -7.61
CA SER A 112 -9.41 -1.91 -6.50
C SER A 112 -8.94 -2.45 -5.16
N THR A 113 -8.47 -3.71 -5.12
CA THR A 113 -7.95 -4.32 -3.88
C THR A 113 -6.74 -3.53 -3.39
N LEU A 114 -5.79 -3.21 -4.27
CA LEU A 114 -4.57 -2.51 -3.87
C LEU A 114 -4.85 -1.11 -3.33
N THR A 115 -5.82 -0.39 -3.90
CA THR A 115 -6.32 0.88 -3.36
C THR A 115 -6.87 0.74 -1.95
N ILE A 116 -7.67 -0.28 -1.70
CA ILE A 116 -8.27 -0.54 -0.39
C ILE A 116 -7.17 -0.84 0.63
N VAL A 117 -6.15 -1.62 0.25
CA VAL A 117 -5.01 -1.90 1.13
C VAL A 117 -4.26 -0.61 1.48
N TRP A 118 -3.96 0.24 0.50
CA TRP A 118 -3.30 1.53 0.74
C TRP A 118 -4.10 2.44 1.66
N LEU A 119 -5.41 2.59 1.42
CA LEU A 119 -6.27 3.40 2.27
C LEU A 119 -6.39 2.85 3.68
N THR A 120 -6.44 1.52 3.82
CA THR A 120 -6.48 0.87 5.13
C THR A 120 -5.18 1.12 5.89
N LEU A 121 -4.03 0.97 5.23
CA LEU A 121 -2.75 1.24 5.87
C LEU A 121 -2.66 2.69 6.34
N HIS A 122 -3.03 3.66 5.49
CA HIS A 122 -3.07 5.08 5.88
C HIS A 122 -4.02 5.32 7.06
N GLY A 123 -5.18 4.69 7.07
CA GLY A 123 -6.15 4.78 8.16
C GLY A 123 -5.63 4.21 9.49
N LEU A 124 -5.00 3.03 9.45
CA LEU A 124 -4.40 2.40 10.63
C LEU A 124 -3.23 3.22 11.18
N VAL A 125 -2.34 3.68 10.31
CA VAL A 125 -1.20 4.54 10.71
C VAL A 125 -1.70 5.87 11.28
N ALA A 126 -2.75 6.47 10.72
CA ALA A 126 -3.36 7.68 11.27
C ALA A 126 -4.00 7.43 12.65
N TYR A 127 -4.71 6.32 12.82
CA TYR A 127 -5.31 5.94 14.09
C TYR A 127 -4.25 5.75 15.18
N GLU A 128 -3.20 4.98 14.90
CA GLU A 128 -2.11 4.78 15.86
C GLU A 128 -1.30 6.05 16.13
N ALA A 129 -1.14 6.94 15.12
CA ALA A 129 -0.51 8.23 15.34
C ALA A 129 -1.30 9.12 16.30
N LEU A 130 -2.64 9.05 16.27
CA LEU A 130 -3.50 9.76 17.22
C LEU A 130 -3.40 9.17 18.63
N GLN A 131 -3.19 7.85 18.77
CA GLN A 131 -3.04 7.21 20.08
C GLN A 131 -1.68 7.44 20.72
N LEU A 132 -0.62 7.50 19.91
CA LEU A 132 0.76 7.66 20.38
C LEU A 132 1.17 9.13 20.57
N GLY A 133 0.41 10.07 20.03
CA GLY A 133 0.74 11.49 19.97
C GLY A 133 0.41 12.25 21.25
N ASP A 134 1.13 12.00 22.35
CA ASP A 134 0.89 12.69 23.63
C ASP A 134 1.70 14.00 23.81
N SER A 135 2.73 14.28 22.99
CA SER A 135 3.55 15.50 23.18
C SER A 135 4.23 16.11 21.95
N SER A 136 4.50 15.36 20.87
CA SER A 136 5.17 15.86 19.65
C SER A 136 4.21 16.32 18.54
N GLY A 137 2.89 16.20 18.76
CA GLY A 137 1.89 16.51 17.74
C GLY A 137 1.73 15.41 16.68
N PHE A 138 0.56 15.38 16.04
CA PHE A 138 0.15 14.29 15.15
C PHE A 138 1.11 14.06 13.97
N LEU A 139 1.61 15.13 13.34
CA LEU A 139 2.45 15.01 12.14
C LEU A 139 3.81 14.36 12.43
N ASP A 140 4.36 14.55 13.64
CA ASP A 140 5.63 13.95 14.04
C ASP A 140 5.46 12.44 14.32
N SER A 141 4.27 12.03 14.76
CA SER A 141 3.92 10.62 14.97
C SER A 141 3.43 9.94 13.69
N PHE A 142 2.77 10.68 12.79
CA PHE A 142 2.22 10.15 11.55
C PHE A 142 3.32 9.61 10.65
N TRP A 143 3.21 8.34 10.26
CA TRP A 143 4.24 7.62 9.48
C TRP A 143 5.62 7.53 10.16
N SER A 144 5.71 7.74 11.48
CA SER A 144 6.93 7.43 12.23
C SER A 144 7.18 5.91 12.28
N PRO A 145 8.44 5.44 12.38
CA PRO A 145 8.74 4.01 12.46
C PRO A 145 7.96 3.29 13.58
N LYS A 146 7.86 3.92 14.75
CA LYS A 146 7.13 3.38 15.91
C LYS A 146 5.64 3.23 15.62
N THR A 147 5.03 4.21 14.97
CA THR A 147 3.60 4.14 14.62
C THR A 147 3.34 3.07 13.57
N ILE A 148 4.21 2.94 12.56
CA ILE A 148 4.10 1.89 11.55
C ILE A 148 4.24 0.51 12.21
N GLU A 149 5.26 0.32 13.04
CA GLU A 149 5.48 -0.93 13.78
C GLU A 149 4.27 -1.27 14.66
N THR A 150 3.70 -0.28 15.35
CA THR A 150 2.52 -0.48 16.21
C THR A 150 1.29 -0.86 15.38
N ALA A 151 1.02 -0.16 14.28
CA ALA A 151 -0.10 -0.44 13.38
C ALA A 151 0.00 -1.83 12.74
N ILE A 152 1.20 -2.27 12.38
CA ILE A 152 1.39 -3.62 11.84
C ILE A 152 1.32 -4.66 12.96
N SER A 153 2.06 -4.52 14.04
CA SER A 153 2.11 -5.55 15.09
C SER A 153 0.77 -5.77 15.79
N LYS A 154 -0.01 -4.70 16.01
CA LYS A 154 -1.31 -4.78 16.69
C LYS A 154 -2.48 -4.98 15.73
N ASP A 155 -2.49 -4.29 14.59
CA ASP A 155 -3.67 -4.20 13.71
C ASP A 155 -3.51 -4.95 12.38
N TYR A 156 -2.49 -5.81 12.22
CA TYR A 156 -2.31 -6.63 11.02
C TYR A 156 -3.56 -7.46 10.66
N ALA A 157 -4.30 -7.95 11.66
CA ALA A 157 -5.54 -8.68 11.43
C ALA A 157 -6.59 -7.81 10.71
N PHE A 158 -6.68 -6.52 11.04
CA PHE A 158 -7.56 -5.58 10.35
C PHE A 158 -7.07 -5.34 8.92
N LEU A 159 -5.76 -5.14 8.72
CA LEU A 159 -5.20 -4.99 7.37
C LEU A 159 -5.56 -6.20 6.48
N LEU A 160 -5.39 -7.42 6.99
CA LEU A 160 -5.80 -8.63 6.28
C LEU A 160 -7.30 -8.65 5.99
N MET A 161 -8.14 -8.34 6.96
CA MET A 161 -9.60 -8.29 6.77
C MET A 161 -9.99 -7.36 5.61
N PHE A 162 -9.40 -6.16 5.53
CA PHE A 162 -9.66 -5.23 4.43
C PHE A 162 -9.10 -5.71 3.08
N VAL A 163 -7.98 -6.44 3.07
CA VAL A 163 -7.51 -7.15 1.85
C VAL A 163 -8.59 -8.11 1.36
N TRP A 164 -9.14 -8.96 2.24
CA TRP A 164 -10.19 -9.91 1.88
C TRP A 164 -11.46 -9.22 1.38
N ILE A 165 -11.90 -8.15 2.04
CA ILE A 165 -13.04 -7.33 1.59
C ILE A 165 -12.77 -6.76 0.20
N GLY A 166 -11.57 -6.20 -0.02
CA GLY A 166 -11.19 -5.65 -1.32
C GLY A 166 -11.15 -6.69 -2.44
N LEU A 167 -10.67 -7.91 -2.15
CA LEU A 167 -10.71 -9.04 -3.08
C LEU A 167 -12.13 -9.48 -3.41
N PHE A 168 -12.99 -9.55 -2.40
CA PHE A 168 -14.39 -9.90 -2.56
C PHE A 168 -15.10 -8.87 -3.45
N LEU A 169 -14.97 -7.58 -3.15
CA LEU A 169 -15.60 -6.49 -3.90
C LEU A 169 -15.14 -6.49 -5.37
N ASP A 170 -13.86 -6.73 -5.64
CA ASP A 170 -13.35 -6.75 -7.02
C ASP A 170 -13.91 -7.92 -7.83
N LYS A 171 -13.96 -9.13 -7.23
CA LYS A 171 -14.55 -10.31 -7.89
C LYS A 171 -16.05 -10.14 -8.11
N TYR A 172 -16.76 -9.63 -7.11
CA TYR A 172 -18.18 -9.36 -7.19
C TYR A 172 -18.51 -8.35 -8.30
N GLN A 173 -17.73 -7.28 -8.42
CA GLN A 173 -17.89 -6.30 -9.49
C GLN A 173 -17.72 -6.93 -10.89
N ARG A 174 -16.71 -7.78 -11.09
CA ARG A 174 -16.51 -8.46 -12.38
C ARG A 174 -17.67 -9.37 -12.75
N ALA A 175 -18.24 -10.07 -11.75
CA ALA A 175 -19.40 -10.94 -11.95
C ALA A 175 -20.61 -10.13 -12.41
N ILE A 176 -20.92 -9.01 -11.74
CA ILE A 176 -22.04 -8.12 -12.12
C ILE A 176 -21.87 -7.58 -13.54
N VAL A 177 -20.66 -7.11 -13.88
CA VAL A 177 -20.39 -6.56 -15.23
C VAL A 177 -20.57 -7.63 -16.30
N ARG A 178 -20.10 -8.86 -16.04
CA ARG A 178 -20.29 -9.98 -16.97
C ARG A 178 -21.78 -10.29 -17.16
N GLU A 179 -22.56 -10.33 -16.08
CA GLU A 179 -24.00 -10.60 -16.16
C GLU A 179 -24.74 -9.51 -16.95
N TYR A 180 -24.41 -8.23 -16.72
CA TYR A 180 -25.02 -7.11 -17.44
C TYR A 180 -24.70 -7.12 -18.94
N ILE A 181 -23.48 -7.50 -19.34
CA ILE A 181 -23.09 -7.60 -20.76
C ILE A 181 -23.74 -8.82 -21.45
N SER A 182 -24.02 -9.88 -20.70
CA SER A 182 -24.63 -11.10 -21.24
C SER A 182 -26.15 -11.03 -21.44
N ARG A 183 -26.80 -9.96 -20.96
CA ARG A 183 -28.23 -9.67 -21.18
C ARG A 183 -28.39 -8.65 -22.30
#